data_AF-A0A4R8KUW6-F1
#
_entry.id   AF-A0A4R8KUW6-F1
#
_cell.length_a   1.000
_cell.length_b   1.000
_cell.length_c   1.000
_cell.angle_alpha   90.00
_cell.angle_beta   90.00
_cell.angle_gamma   90.00
#
_symmetry.space_group_name_H-M   'P 1'
#
loop_
_entity.id
_entity.type
_entity.pdbx_description
1 polymer ?
#
loop_
_entity_poly.entity_id
_entity_poly.type
_entity_poly.pdbx_seq_one_letter_code
_entity_poly.pdbx_strand_id
1 'polypeptide(L)'
;MTAASPYTTRLAIPPVATYQQLRVAAGLSAKTTEAAAKGLPHSLFAVQVLHGDTVVGMGRVIGDGGCFFQVVDIAVLPAHQGQGLGKLIMREIRQFIDSDVPESAYVSLIADGQAQDLYAQFGFKHTAPASVGMALKR
;
A
#
# COMPACT_ATOMS: atom_id res chain seq x y z
N MET A 1 -6.09 -10.59 28.98
CA MET A 1 -4.67 -10.59 28.54
C MET A 1 -4.67 -10.79 27.04
N THR A 2 -4.50 -9.73 26.25
CA THR A 2 -4.40 -9.84 24.79
C THR A 2 -3.03 -10.40 24.43
N ALA A 3 -2.98 -11.58 23.82
CA ALA A 3 -1.75 -12.13 23.27
C ALA A 3 -1.12 -11.11 22.30
N ALA A 4 0.20 -10.94 22.36
CA ALA A 4 0.90 -10.09 21.42
C ALA A 4 0.62 -10.57 19.99
N SER A 5 0.31 -9.63 19.08
CA SER A 5 0.12 -9.95 17.67
C SER A 5 1.36 -10.66 17.13
N PRO A 6 1.22 -11.78 16.38
CA PRO A 6 2.36 -12.47 15.78
C PRO A 6 2.95 -11.69 14.58
N TYR A 7 2.37 -10.53 14.26
CA TYR A 7 2.80 -9.67 13.17
C TYR A 7 3.52 -8.42 13.67
N THR A 8 4.57 -8.06 12.95
CA THR A 8 5.31 -6.80 13.15
C THR A 8 5.33 -5.99 11.87
N THR A 9 5.58 -4.69 11.99
CA THR A 9 5.77 -3.78 10.86
C THR A 9 7.25 -3.42 10.69
N ARG A 10 7.68 -3.24 9.45
CA ARG A 10 8.99 -2.69 9.10
C ARG A 10 8.80 -1.58 8.08
N LEU A 11 9.23 -0.37 8.42
CA LEU A 11 9.18 0.80 7.55
C LEU A 11 10.38 0.78 6.60
N ALA A 12 10.28 -0.01 5.55
CA ALA A 12 11.32 -0.14 4.54
C ALA A 12 10.73 -0.59 3.21
N ILE A 13 11.38 -0.21 2.11
CA ILE A 13 11.05 -0.67 0.77
C ILE A 13 11.36 -2.18 0.68
N PRO A 14 10.40 -3.02 0.21
CA PRO A 14 10.66 -4.45 0.06
C PRO A 14 11.69 -4.71 -1.04
N PRO A 15 12.50 -5.78 -0.94
CA PRO A 15 13.32 -6.25 -2.05
C PRO A 15 12.47 -6.55 -3.29
N VAL A 16 13.06 -6.44 -4.49
CA VAL A 16 12.36 -6.66 -5.77
C VAL A 16 11.65 -8.01 -5.82
N ALA A 17 12.31 -9.08 -5.39
CA ALA A 17 11.72 -10.43 -5.38
C ALA A 17 10.49 -10.51 -4.45
N THR A 18 10.59 -9.96 -3.24
CA THR A 18 9.49 -9.90 -2.27
C THR A 18 8.31 -9.09 -2.82
N TYR A 19 8.59 -7.92 -3.41
CA TYR A 19 7.59 -7.08 -4.05
C TYR A 19 6.82 -7.83 -5.13
N GLN A 20 7.53 -8.47 -6.07
CA GLN A 20 6.91 -9.19 -7.19
C GLN A 20 6.07 -10.38 -6.69
N GLN A 21 6.59 -11.14 -5.72
CA GLN A 21 5.87 -12.26 -5.11
C GLN A 21 4.56 -11.79 -4.48
N LEU A 22 4.61 -10.75 -3.63
CA LEU A 22 3.44 -10.24 -2.91
C LEU A 22 2.36 -9.74 -3.87
N ARG A 23 2.74 -9.03 -4.94
CA ARG A 23 1.79 -8.56 -5.95
C ARG A 23 0.99 -9.70 -6.54
N VAL A 24 1.67 -10.67 -7.13
CA VAL A 24 1.02 -11.77 -7.85
C VAL A 24 0.19 -12.61 -6.87
N ALA A 25 0.76 -12.96 -5.72
CA ALA A 25 0.07 -13.79 -4.73
C ALA A 25 -1.17 -13.12 -4.13
N ALA A 26 -1.19 -11.79 -4.02
CA ALA A 26 -2.34 -11.02 -3.55
C ALA A 26 -3.33 -10.62 -4.67
N GLY A 27 -3.12 -11.08 -5.90
CA GLY A 27 -4.02 -10.82 -7.03
C GLY A 27 -3.79 -9.48 -7.75
N LEU A 28 -2.70 -8.77 -7.45
CA LEU A 28 -2.29 -7.58 -8.19
C LEU A 28 -1.60 -7.95 -9.50
N SER A 29 -1.63 -7.04 -10.48
CA SER A 29 -0.93 -7.21 -11.76
C SER A 29 0.57 -7.40 -11.58
N ALA A 30 1.16 -8.34 -12.32
CA ALA A 30 2.60 -8.60 -12.30
C ALA A 30 3.42 -7.38 -12.77
N LYS A 31 4.66 -7.27 -12.29
CA LYS A 31 5.65 -6.28 -12.73
C LYS A 31 6.95 -6.97 -13.08
N THR A 32 7.61 -6.53 -14.15
CA THR A 32 8.92 -7.04 -14.54
C THR A 32 9.98 -6.64 -13.52
N THR A 33 11.07 -7.41 -13.46
CA THR A 33 12.20 -7.10 -12.56
C THR A 33 12.79 -5.74 -12.89
N GLU A 34 12.89 -5.38 -14.17
CA GLU A 34 13.34 -4.07 -14.63
C GLU A 34 12.46 -2.94 -14.08
N ALA A 35 11.13 -3.05 -14.23
CA ALA A 35 10.21 -2.02 -13.75
C ALA A 35 10.25 -1.89 -12.23
N ALA A 36 10.31 -3.01 -11.50
CA ALA A 36 10.40 -3.01 -10.04
C ALA A 36 11.72 -2.43 -9.54
N ALA A 37 12.85 -2.84 -10.11
CA ALA A 37 14.18 -2.33 -9.74
C ALA A 37 14.30 -0.83 -9.98
N LYS A 38 13.69 -0.32 -11.06
CA LYS A 38 13.64 1.11 -11.35
C LYS A 38 12.68 1.86 -10.42
N GLY A 39 11.49 1.34 -10.18
CA GLY A 39 10.42 2.07 -9.49
C GLY A 39 10.50 2.07 -7.96
N LEU A 40 10.97 0.97 -7.36
CA LEU A 40 10.95 0.82 -5.90
C LEU A 40 11.78 1.87 -5.15
N PRO A 41 12.99 2.26 -5.58
CA PRO A 41 13.78 3.30 -4.90
C PRO A 41 13.12 4.69 -4.86
N HIS A 42 12.10 4.93 -5.69
CA HIS A 42 11.36 6.20 -5.75
C HIS A 42 10.09 6.20 -4.89
N SER A 43 9.91 5.21 -4.02
CA SER A 43 8.90 5.27 -2.95
C SER A 43 9.20 6.42 -1.99
N LEU A 44 8.19 7.24 -1.70
CA LEU A 44 8.25 8.23 -0.61
C LEU A 44 8.07 7.54 0.75
N PHE A 45 7.26 6.48 0.79
CA PHE A 45 7.05 5.67 1.98
C PHE A 45 6.78 4.21 1.59
N ALA A 46 7.19 3.28 2.44
CA ALA A 46 6.88 1.87 2.31
C ALA A 46 6.81 1.19 3.69
N VAL A 47 5.84 0.28 3.82
CA VAL A 47 5.68 -0.57 4.99
C VAL A 47 5.61 -2.03 4.55
N GLN A 48 6.27 -2.88 5.32
CA GLN A 48 6.20 -4.33 5.23
C GLN A 48 5.53 -4.88 6.50
N VAL A 49 4.68 -5.89 6.35
CA VAL A 49 4.14 -6.67 7.47
C VAL A 49 4.86 -8.01 7.49
N LEU A 50 5.41 -8.37 8.65
CA LEU A 50 6.18 -9.59 8.84
C LEU A 50 5.44 -10.56 9.76
N HIS A 51 5.53 -11.85 9.45
CA HIS A 51 5.18 -12.96 10.34
C HIS A 51 6.47 -13.75 10.62
N GLY A 52 7.05 -13.55 11.82
CA GLY A 52 8.46 -13.89 12.04
C GLY A 52 9.37 -13.08 11.11
N ASP A 53 10.24 -13.77 10.36
CA ASP A 53 11.14 -13.13 9.38
C ASP A 53 10.55 -13.05 7.96
N THR A 54 9.35 -13.61 7.75
CA THR A 54 8.72 -13.65 6.42
C THR A 54 7.87 -12.42 6.21
N VAL A 55 8.08 -11.72 5.08
CA VAL A 55 7.22 -10.61 4.67
C VAL A 55 5.92 -11.17 4.06
N VAL A 56 4.80 -10.85 4.69
CA VAL A 56 3.46 -11.38 4.32
C VAL A 56 2.50 -10.30 3.83
N GLY A 57 2.90 -9.03 3.92
CA GLY A 57 2.14 -7.92 3.36
C GLY A 57 3.01 -6.70 3.13
N MET A 58 2.51 -5.77 2.33
CA MET A 58 3.17 -4.51 2.02
C MET A 58 2.18 -3.40 1.68
N GLY A 59 2.65 -2.16 1.78
CA GLY A 59 1.99 -0.98 1.23
C GLY A 59 3.00 0.12 0.92
N ARG A 60 2.70 0.99 -0.03
CA ARG A 60 3.61 2.03 -0.50
C ARG A 60 2.89 3.35 -0.73
N VAL A 61 3.64 4.44 -0.65
CA VAL A 61 3.24 5.77 -1.14
C VAL A 61 4.27 6.25 -2.15
N ILE A 62 3.79 6.75 -3.28
CA ILE A 62 4.57 7.45 -4.31
C ILE A 62 4.05 8.88 -4.43
N GLY A 63 4.82 9.76 -5.07
CA GLY A 63 4.39 11.13 -5.29
C GLY A 63 5.54 12.03 -5.73
N ASP A 64 5.25 13.33 -5.76
CA ASP A 64 6.25 14.38 -6.03
C ASP A 64 6.87 14.97 -4.75
N GLY A 65 6.41 14.52 -3.56
CA GLY A 65 6.88 15.01 -2.27
C GLY A 65 6.28 16.36 -1.85
N GLY A 66 5.26 16.86 -2.56
CA GLY A 66 4.64 18.15 -2.26
C GLY A 66 3.15 18.19 -2.59
N CYS A 67 2.79 18.17 -3.87
CA CYS A 67 1.43 18.41 -4.32
C CYS A 67 0.62 17.13 -4.52
N PHE A 68 1.24 16.04 -4.95
CA PHE A 68 0.51 14.84 -5.38
C PHE A 68 1.13 13.58 -4.80
N PHE A 69 0.27 12.79 -4.14
CA PHE A 69 0.62 11.51 -3.56
C PHE A 69 -0.37 10.44 -4.00
N GLN A 70 0.12 9.21 -4.11
CA GLN A 70 -0.72 8.07 -4.41
C GLN A 70 -0.34 6.89 -3.50
N VAL A 71 -1.33 6.37 -2.78
CA VAL A 71 -1.22 5.12 -2.06
C VAL A 71 -1.32 3.99 -3.09
N VAL A 72 -0.31 3.12 -3.11
CA VAL A 72 -0.17 2.05 -4.09
C VAL A 72 0.25 0.75 -3.41
N ASP A 73 0.03 -0.35 -4.12
CA ASP A 73 0.63 -1.66 -3.81
C ASP A 73 0.28 -2.20 -2.42
N ILE A 74 -0.93 -1.92 -1.94
CA ILE A 74 -1.50 -2.55 -0.74
C ILE A 74 -1.76 -4.03 -1.05
N ALA A 75 -1.00 -4.91 -0.40
CA ALA A 75 -1.08 -6.35 -0.64
C ALA A 75 -0.87 -7.13 0.65
N VAL A 76 -1.65 -8.19 0.85
CA VAL A 76 -1.48 -9.17 1.94
C VAL A 76 -1.64 -10.56 1.34
N LEU A 77 -0.70 -11.46 1.64
CA LEU A 77 -0.77 -12.85 1.18
C LEU A 77 -2.08 -13.52 1.62
N PRO A 78 -2.75 -14.30 0.76
CA PRO A 78 -4.06 -14.90 1.07
C PRO A 78 -4.14 -15.64 2.40
N ALA A 79 -3.10 -16.40 2.77
CA ALA A 79 -3.04 -17.14 4.03
C ALA A 79 -3.06 -16.25 5.30
N HIS A 80 -2.79 -14.95 5.16
CA HIS A 80 -2.73 -13.97 6.25
C HIS A 80 -3.84 -12.92 6.18
N GLN A 81 -4.78 -13.05 5.23
CA GLN A 81 -5.93 -12.17 5.10
C GLN A 81 -6.96 -12.43 6.21
N GLY A 82 -7.90 -11.49 6.40
CA GLY A 82 -8.92 -11.57 7.47
C GLY A 82 -8.39 -11.27 8.88
N GLN A 83 -7.08 -11.07 9.05
CA GLN A 83 -6.44 -10.81 10.35
C GLN A 83 -6.18 -9.32 10.62
N GLY A 84 -6.82 -8.43 9.87
CA GLY A 84 -6.68 -6.98 10.03
C GLY A 84 -5.38 -6.38 9.48
N LEU A 85 -4.55 -7.14 8.75
CA LEU A 85 -3.25 -6.67 8.25
C LEU A 85 -3.36 -5.54 7.22
N GLY A 86 -4.42 -5.49 6.42
CA GLY A 86 -4.69 -4.34 5.55
C GLY A 86 -4.90 -3.05 6.35
N LYS A 87 -5.58 -3.13 7.51
CA LYS A 87 -5.75 -2.00 8.42
C LYS A 87 -4.43 -1.62 9.11
N LEU A 88 -3.59 -2.60 9.44
CA LEU A 88 -2.25 -2.36 9.95
C LEU A 88 -1.43 -1.54 8.94
N ILE A 89 -1.38 -1.98 7.68
CA ILE A 89 -0.68 -1.27 6.59
C ILE A 89 -1.23 0.16 6.42
N MET A 90 -2.54 0.31 6.31
CA MET A 90 -3.16 1.61 6.10
C MET A 90 -2.98 2.56 7.28
N ARG A 91 -2.84 2.05 8.50
CA ARG A 91 -2.52 2.88 9.66
C ARG A 91 -1.12 3.48 9.57
N GLU A 92 -0.12 2.69 9.19
CA GLU A 92 1.25 3.19 9.00
C GLU A 92 1.31 4.22 7.86
N ILE A 93 0.59 3.98 6.77
CA ILE A 93 0.47 4.94 5.65
C ILE A 93 -0.24 6.21 6.09
N ARG A 94 -1.32 6.09 6.86
CA ARG A 94 -2.06 7.25 7.37
C ARG A 94 -1.20 8.10 8.30
N GLN A 95 -0.42 7.44 9.16
CA GLN A 95 0.54 8.14 10.03
C GLN A 95 1.55 8.94 9.20
N PHE A 96 2.14 8.34 8.15
CA PHE A 96 3.03 9.06 7.22
C PHE A 96 2.34 10.24 6.54
N ILE A 97 1.08 10.08 6.10
CA ILE A 97 0.31 11.17 5.50
C ILE A 97 0.12 12.32 6.51
N ASP A 98 -0.30 12.01 7.72
CA ASP A 98 -0.56 13.03 8.73
C ASP A 98 0.72 13.76 9.20
N SER A 99 1.89 13.13 9.12
CA SER A 99 3.17 13.73 9.56
C SER A 99 3.95 14.46 8.46
N ASP A 100 3.99 13.91 7.25
CA ASP A 100 4.95 14.33 6.23
C ASP A 100 4.30 14.96 4.98
N VAL A 101 2.99 14.79 4.79
CA VAL A 101 2.29 15.28 3.60
C VAL A 101 1.75 16.69 3.84
N PRO A 102 2.06 17.68 2.98
CA PRO A 102 1.54 19.05 3.13
C PRO A 102 0.00 19.12 3.12
N GLU A 103 -0.57 20.07 3.87
CA GLU A 103 -2.01 20.22 4.05
C GLU A 103 -2.80 20.31 2.74
N SER A 104 -2.26 21.01 1.73
CA SER A 104 -2.91 21.20 0.43
C SER A 104 -2.67 20.06 -0.56
N ALA A 105 -1.91 19.04 -0.19
CA ALA A 105 -1.55 17.96 -1.10
C ALA A 105 -2.76 17.08 -1.42
N TYR A 106 -2.78 16.56 -2.65
CA TYR A 106 -3.79 15.64 -3.11
C TYR A 106 -3.31 14.19 -2.95
N VAL A 107 -3.96 13.42 -2.07
CA VAL A 107 -3.66 12.00 -1.83
C VAL A 107 -4.75 11.13 -2.46
N SER A 108 -4.35 10.22 -3.34
CA SER A 108 -5.29 9.35 -4.07
C SER A 108 -4.92 7.87 -4.01
N LEU A 109 -5.82 7.01 -4.48
CA LEU A 109 -5.58 5.59 -4.74
C LEU A 109 -6.59 5.05 -5.76
N ILE A 110 -6.31 3.89 -6.34
CA ILE A 110 -7.26 3.11 -7.13
C ILE A 110 -7.69 1.92 -6.28
N ALA A 111 -8.99 1.82 -5.98
CA ALA A 111 -9.55 0.76 -5.15
C ALA A 111 -10.25 -0.28 -6.04
N ASP A 112 -9.73 -1.50 -6.05
CA ASP A 112 -10.36 -2.62 -6.75
C ASP A 112 -11.42 -3.30 -5.85
N GLY A 113 -12.61 -3.52 -6.41
CA GLY A 113 -13.68 -4.28 -5.75
C GLY A 113 -14.03 -3.76 -4.34
N GLN A 114 -13.98 -4.65 -3.36
CA GLN A 114 -14.32 -4.36 -1.95
C GLN A 114 -13.19 -3.66 -1.18
N ALA A 115 -12.02 -3.42 -1.78
CA ALA A 115 -10.93 -2.72 -1.08
C ALA A 115 -11.30 -1.29 -0.67
N GLN A 116 -12.27 -0.68 -1.35
CA GLN A 116 -12.82 0.65 -1.00
C GLN A 116 -13.29 0.74 0.46
N ASP A 117 -13.87 -0.34 1.00
CA ASP A 117 -14.40 -0.37 2.37
C ASP A 117 -13.28 -0.27 3.42
N LEU A 118 -12.11 -0.83 3.10
CA LEU A 118 -10.91 -0.66 3.91
C LEU A 118 -10.46 0.81 3.89
N TYR A 119 -10.34 1.41 2.71
CA TYR A 119 -9.81 2.76 2.56
C TYR A 119 -10.74 3.83 3.15
N ALA A 120 -12.05 3.64 3.07
CA ALA A 120 -13.05 4.52 3.67
C ALA A 120 -12.87 4.68 5.18
N GLN A 121 -12.41 3.63 5.88
CA GLN A 121 -12.11 3.69 7.32
C GLN A 121 -10.94 4.63 7.65
N PHE A 122 -10.13 5.00 6.67
CA PHE A 122 -8.98 5.91 6.81
C PHE A 122 -9.26 7.30 6.20
N GLY A 123 -10.52 7.60 5.86
CA GLY A 123 -10.96 8.90 5.38
C GLY A 123 -10.93 9.09 3.87
N PHE A 124 -10.54 8.07 3.09
CA PHE A 124 -10.66 8.11 1.64
C PHE A 124 -12.13 8.12 1.22
N LYS A 125 -12.45 8.87 0.16
CA LYS A 125 -13.80 9.00 -0.40
C LYS A 125 -13.76 8.78 -1.90
N HIS A 126 -14.89 8.38 -2.48
CA HIS A 126 -15.04 8.36 -3.92
C HIS A 126 -14.90 9.78 -4.49
N THR A 127 -14.13 9.90 -5.56
CA THR A 127 -14.05 11.14 -6.37
C THR A 127 -15.18 11.22 -7.38
N ALA A 128 -15.78 10.08 -7.73
CA ALA A 128 -16.92 10.00 -8.63
C ALA A 128 -18.20 10.57 -7.96
N PRO A 129 -19.12 11.17 -8.72
CA PRO A 129 -19.10 11.29 -10.19
C PRO A 129 -18.24 12.45 -10.71
N ALA A 130 -17.78 13.36 -9.86
CA ALA A 130 -17.05 14.57 -10.30
C ALA A 130 -15.73 14.26 -11.01
N SER A 131 -15.05 13.18 -10.62
CA SER A 131 -13.83 12.71 -11.27
C SER A 131 -13.73 11.19 -11.21
N VAL A 132 -13.30 10.54 -12.29
CA VAL A 132 -13.18 9.09 -12.39
C VAL A 132 -11.74 8.68 -12.69
N GLY A 133 -11.28 7.59 -12.05
CA GLY A 133 -9.98 7.00 -12.36
C GLY A 133 -9.97 6.41 -13.77
N MET A 134 -8.90 6.66 -14.52
CA MET A 134 -8.72 6.17 -15.88
C MET A 134 -7.33 5.53 -16.01
N ALA A 135 -7.22 4.44 -16.78
CA ALA A 135 -5.96 3.74 -16.99
C ALA A 135 -5.73 3.45 -18.47
N LEU A 136 -4.50 3.68 -18.94
CA LEU A 136 -4.03 3.22 -20.24
C LEU A 136 -3.23 1.93 -20.04
N LYS A 137 -3.71 0.82 -20.61
CA LYS A 137 -2.95 -0.44 -20.65
C LYS A 137 -1.88 -0.32 -21.73
N ARG A 138 -0.64 -0.65 -21.38
CA ARG A 138 0.52 -0.73 -22.29
C ARG A 138 0.98 -2.17 -22.39
#